data_AF-A0A6A2X5V5-F1
#
_entry.id   AF-A0A6A2X5V5-F1
#
_cell.length_a   1.000
_cell.length_b   1.000
_cell.length_c   1.000
_cell.angle_alpha   90.00
_cell.angle_beta   90.00
_cell.angle_gamma   90.00
#
_symmetry.space_group_name_H-M   'P 1'
#
loop_
_entity.id
_entity.type
_entity.pdbx_description
1 polymer ?
#
loop_
_entity_poly.entity_id
_entity_poly.type
_entity_poly.pdbx_seq_one_letter_code
_entity_poly.pdbx_strand_id
1 'polypeptide(L)'
;MAPACVKVADLGCSSGPNTFHTISQVIDTIHGICKREELQFPEFEVLLNDLPDNDCNYVFKSIPDFIERLKKEKGDMVQERCFIGVAGSFYGRLFPTRSLHFVNSSYVLNWLTKLPVGLENNKGNVYMARSSPPNVFQAYADQF
;
A
#
# COMPACT_ATOMS: atom_id res chain seq x y z
N MET A 1 -14.54 16.99 -15.34
CA MET A 1 -13.30 16.78 -16.13
C MET A 1 -12.54 15.67 -15.42
N ALA A 2 -12.10 14.64 -16.14
CA ALA A 2 -11.27 13.57 -15.54
C ALA A 2 -9.87 14.14 -15.21
N PRO A 3 -9.21 13.66 -14.14
CA PRO A 3 -7.85 14.09 -13.82
C PRO A 3 -6.89 13.63 -14.92
N ALA A 4 -5.94 14.49 -15.30
CA ALA A 4 -4.89 14.12 -16.25
C ALA A 4 -3.92 13.08 -15.68
N CYS A 5 -3.72 13.08 -14.35
CA CYS A 5 -2.88 12.14 -13.64
C CYS A 5 -3.59 11.65 -12.38
N VAL A 6 -3.63 10.33 -12.19
CA VAL A 6 -4.16 9.67 -11.01
C VAL A 6 -3.01 9.25 -10.10
N LYS A 7 -3.06 9.74 -8.86
CA LYS A 7 -2.08 9.45 -7.82
C LYS A 7 -2.58 8.34 -6.91
N VAL A 8 -1.89 7.21 -6.92
CA VAL A 8 -2.25 5.99 -6.19
C VAL A 8 -1.17 5.70 -5.16
N ALA A 9 -1.54 5.56 -3.89
CA ALA A 9 -0.62 5.11 -2.86
C ALA A 9 -0.89 3.66 -2.45
N ASP A 10 0.16 2.87 -2.29
CA ASP A 10 0.12 1.56 -1.62
C ASP A 10 0.88 1.66 -0.30
N LEU A 11 0.16 1.63 0.82
CA LEU A 11 0.71 1.77 2.17
C LEU A 11 1.07 0.39 2.71
N GLY A 12 2.35 0.21 3.06
CA GLY A 12 2.89 -1.08 3.48
C GLY A 12 3.11 -2.05 2.31
N CYS A 13 3.83 -1.59 1.28
CA CYS A 13 4.04 -2.35 0.05
C CYS A 13 4.95 -3.57 0.20
N SER A 14 5.74 -3.62 1.29
CA SER A 14 6.79 -4.61 1.54
C SER A 14 7.78 -4.68 0.36
N SER A 15 8.35 -5.87 0.10
CA SER A 15 9.27 -6.14 -1.01
C SER A 15 8.75 -7.21 -1.97
N GLY A 16 7.51 -7.66 -1.82
CA GLY A 16 6.94 -8.75 -2.60
C GLY A 16 6.29 -8.32 -3.93
N PRO A 17 5.91 -9.27 -4.79
CA PRO A 17 5.20 -8.97 -6.04
C PRO A 17 3.76 -8.48 -5.83
N ASN A 18 3.22 -8.60 -4.62
CA ASN A 18 1.82 -8.29 -4.31
C ASN A 18 1.47 -6.83 -4.58
N THR A 19 2.37 -5.89 -4.29
CA THR A 19 2.15 -4.47 -4.58
C THR A 19 1.88 -4.25 -6.07
N PHE A 20 2.68 -4.88 -6.94
CA PHE A 20 2.51 -4.80 -8.39
C PHE A 20 1.20 -5.41 -8.89
N HIS A 21 0.76 -6.51 -8.27
CA HIS A 21 -0.54 -7.10 -8.58
C HIS A 21 -1.68 -6.14 -8.27
N THR A 22 -1.68 -5.54 -7.07
CA THR A 22 -2.69 -4.58 -6.64
C THR A 22 -2.71 -3.36 -7.56
N ILE A 23 -1.55 -2.80 -7.88
CA ILE A 23 -1.44 -1.66 -8.80
C ILE A 23 -1.97 -2.01 -10.20
N SER A 24 -1.70 -3.22 -10.69
CA SER A 24 -2.25 -3.68 -11.97
C SER A 24 -3.78 -3.72 -11.96
N GLN A 25 -4.40 -4.18 -10.87
CA GLN A 25 -5.86 -4.22 -10.71
C GLN A 25 -6.49 -2.83 -10.65
N VAL A 26 -5.85 -1.88 -9.95
CA VAL A 26 -6.31 -0.48 -9.89
C VAL A 26 -6.32 0.14 -11.28
N ILE A 27 -5.23 -0.06 -12.04
CA ILE A 27 -5.08 0.43 -13.42
C ILE A 27 -6.15 -0.18 -14.33
N ASP A 28 -6.41 -1.48 -14.24
CA ASP A 28 -7.44 -2.15 -15.05
C ASP A 28 -8.84 -1.63 -14.73
N THR A 29 -9.11 -1.38 -13.46
CA THR A 29 -10.39 -0.84 -13.01
C THR A 29 -10.62 0.56 -13.58
N ILE A 30 -9.63 1.44 -13.47
CA ILE A 30 -9.71 2.81 -14.02
C ILE A 30 -9.83 2.77 -15.53
N HIS A 31 -9.07 1.90 -16.21
CA HIS A 31 -9.17 1.73 -17.65
C HIS A 31 -10.57 1.31 -18.09
N GLY A 32 -11.19 0.35 -17.40
CA GLY A 32 -12.56 -0.09 -17.65
C GLY A 32 -13.59 1.04 -17.44
N ILE A 33 -13.40 1.87 -16.42
CA ILE A 33 -14.21 3.07 -16.19
C ILE A 33 -14.02 4.07 -17.35
N CYS A 34 -12.79 4.41 -17.71
CA CYS A 34 -12.52 5.36 -18.80
C CYS A 34 -13.15 4.90 -20.13
N LYS A 35 -13.06 3.61 -20.45
CA LYS A 35 -13.71 3.07 -21.66
C LYS A 35 -15.23 3.20 -21.65
N ARG A 36 -15.87 2.91 -20.51
CA ARG A 36 -17.34 2.97 -20.39
C ARG A 36 -17.86 4.40 -20.43
N GLU A 37 -17.13 5.32 -19.81
CA GLU A 37 -17.52 6.72 -19.69
C GLU A 37 -16.92 7.61 -20.81
N GLU A 38 -16.30 7.01 -21.83
CA GLU A 38 -15.63 7.69 -22.94
C GLU A 38 -14.61 8.76 -22.51
N LEU A 39 -13.92 8.50 -21.39
CA LEU A 39 -12.89 9.37 -20.84
C LEU A 39 -11.52 9.03 -21.40
N GLN A 40 -10.65 10.03 -21.47
CA GLN A 40 -9.23 9.81 -21.70
C GLN A 40 -8.62 9.00 -20.56
N PHE A 41 -7.70 8.12 -20.91
CA PHE A 41 -6.97 7.32 -19.93
C PHE A 41 -5.87 8.20 -19.29
N PRO A 42 -5.79 8.29 -17.95
CA PRO A 42 -4.88 9.20 -17.29
C PRO A 42 -3.47 8.62 -17.13
N GLU A 43 -2.49 9.48 -16.89
CA GLU A 43 -1.19 9.09 -16.37
C GLU A 43 -1.32 8.54 -14.94
N PHE A 44 -0.36 7.75 -14.48
CA PHE A 44 -0.33 7.24 -13.12
C PHE A 44 0.93 7.65 -12.36
N GLU A 45 0.76 8.14 -11.15
CA GLU A 45 1.82 8.29 -10.16
C GLU A 45 1.57 7.29 -9.02
N VAL A 46 2.38 6.24 -8.98
CA VAL A 46 2.28 5.14 -8.02
C VAL A 46 3.27 5.38 -6.90
N LEU A 47 2.75 5.57 -5.68
CA LEU A 47 3.52 5.88 -4.48
C LEU A 47 3.58 4.63 -3.60
N LEU A 48 4.74 4.01 -3.55
CA LEU A 48 4.99 2.78 -2.79
C LEU A 48 5.56 3.17 -1.43
N ASN A 49 4.77 2.98 -0.37
CA ASN A 49 5.18 3.31 0.99
C ASN A 49 5.49 2.07 1.80
N ASP A 50 6.59 2.14 2.56
CA ASP A 50 6.86 1.24 3.68
C ASP A 50 7.75 1.94 4.73
N LEU A 51 8.04 1.25 5.83
CA LEU A 51 9.01 1.69 6.83
C LEU A 51 10.40 1.84 6.20
N PRO A 52 11.26 2.73 6.74
CA PRO A 52 12.62 2.94 6.23
C PRO A 52 13.49 1.69 6.17
N ASP A 53 13.21 0.71 7.03
CA ASP A 53 13.98 -0.55 7.13
C ASP A 53 13.53 -1.61 6.12
N ASN A 54 12.47 -1.36 5.34
CA ASN A 54 12.04 -2.25 4.27
C ASN A 54 13.05 -2.28 3.11
N ASP A 55 13.16 -3.41 2.43
CA ASP A 55 14.02 -3.53 1.24
C ASP A 55 13.33 -2.93 0.00
N CYS A 56 13.29 -1.61 -0.05
CA CYS A 56 12.80 -0.85 -1.19
C CYS A 56 13.68 -1.05 -2.43
N ASN A 57 14.96 -1.42 -2.26
CA ASN A 57 15.85 -1.67 -3.39
C ASN A 57 15.39 -2.88 -4.20
N TYR A 58 14.91 -3.93 -3.53
CA TYR A 58 14.33 -5.08 -4.20
C TYR A 58 13.08 -4.70 -5.02
N VAL A 59 12.19 -3.87 -4.47
CA VAL A 59 11.00 -3.36 -5.17
C VAL A 59 11.43 -2.57 -6.40
N PHE A 60 12.34 -1.61 -6.27
CA PHE A 60 12.77 -0.78 -7.39
C PHE A 60 13.44 -1.58 -8.51
N LYS A 61 14.24 -2.59 -8.16
CA LYS A 61 14.83 -3.52 -9.15
C LYS A 61 13.78 -4.35 -9.89
N SER A 62 12.61 -4.56 -9.30
CA SER A 62 11.51 -5.34 -9.90
C SER A 62 10.58 -4.52 -10.78
N ILE A 63 10.65 -3.18 -10.74
CA ILE A 63 9.79 -2.29 -11.53
C ILE A 63 9.98 -2.48 -13.05
N PRO A 64 11.20 -2.57 -13.61
CA PRO A 64 11.37 -2.76 -15.06
C PRO A 64 10.66 -4.02 -15.58
N ASP A 65 10.84 -5.15 -14.89
CA ASP A 65 10.21 -6.42 -15.24
C ASP A 65 8.68 -6.34 -15.15
N PHE A 66 8.16 -5.65 -14.13
CA PHE A 66 6.73 -5.40 -14.00
C PHE A 66 6.18 -4.58 -15.18
N ILE A 67 6.86 -3.49 -15.56
CA ILE A 67 6.47 -2.66 -16.69
C ILE A 67 6.50 -3.48 -17.99
N GLU A 68 7.52 -4.31 -18.21
CA GLU A 68 7.62 -5.16 -19.40
C GLU A 68 6.46 -6.17 -19.47
N ARG A 69 6.15 -6.85 -18.37
CA ARG A 69 4.99 -7.77 -18.30
C ARG A 69 3.69 -7.06 -18.63
N LEU A 70 3.45 -5.90 -18.04
CA LEU A 70 2.25 -5.12 -18.32
C LEU A 70 2.18 -4.67 -19.78
N LYS A 71 3.29 -4.24 -20.38
CA LYS A 71 3.33 -3.87 -21.82
C LYS A 71 2.97 -5.07 -22.70
N LYS A 72 3.49 -6.26 -22.39
CA LYS A 72 3.13 -7.50 -23.11
C LYS A 72 1.65 -7.84 -22.99
N GLU A 73 1.06 -7.64 -21.81
CA GLU A 73 -0.34 -7.96 -21.54
C GLU A 73 -1.33 -6.89 -22.07
N LYS A 74 -0.93 -5.61 -22.06
CA LYS A 74 -1.85 -4.46 -22.19
C LYS A 74 -1.43 -3.44 -23.27
N GLY A 75 -0.36 -3.70 -24.01
CA GLY A 75 0.14 -2.86 -25.10
C GLY A 75 0.67 -1.50 -24.63
N ASP A 76 0.57 -0.49 -25.49
CA ASP A 76 1.10 0.86 -25.22
C ASP A 76 0.28 1.69 -24.22
N MET A 77 -0.84 1.15 -23.72
CA MET A 77 -1.68 1.77 -22.67
C MET A 77 -0.96 1.95 -21.32
N VAL A 78 0.31 1.55 -21.25
CA VAL A 78 1.10 1.36 -20.02
C VAL A 78 2.27 2.33 -19.94
N GLN A 79 2.51 3.13 -20.99
CA GLN A 79 3.73 3.93 -21.08
C GLN A 79 3.78 5.12 -20.09
N GLU A 80 2.63 5.58 -19.57
CA GLU A 80 2.52 6.81 -18.78
C GLU A 80 2.41 6.53 -17.27
N ARG A 81 3.49 6.01 -16.67
CA ARG A 81 3.51 5.66 -15.23
C ARG A 81 4.81 6.07 -14.57
N CYS A 82 4.70 6.67 -13.39
CA CYS A 82 5.80 7.00 -12.49
C CYS A 82 5.68 6.18 -11.21
N PHE A 83 6.78 5.59 -10.75
CA PHE A 83 6.85 4.90 -9.46
C PHE A 83 7.75 5.68 -8.51
N ILE A 84 7.24 5.95 -7.32
CA ILE A 84 7.91 6.76 -6.29
C ILE A 84 7.92 5.95 -4.99
N GLY A 85 9.10 5.76 -4.41
CA GLY A 85 9.22 5.19 -3.07
C GLY A 85 9.06 6.24 -1.99
N VAL A 86 8.33 5.90 -0.94
CA VAL A 86 8.05 6.79 0.19
C VAL A 86 8.39 6.08 1.49
N ALA A 87 9.53 6.42 2.09
CA ALA A 87 9.95 5.84 3.36
C ALA A 87 9.28 6.56 4.54
N GLY A 88 8.63 5.80 5.41
CA GLY A 88 8.05 6.33 6.65
C GLY A 88 6.86 5.52 7.14
N SER A 89 6.52 5.68 8.42
CA SER A 89 5.31 5.08 8.97
C SER A 89 4.06 5.78 8.44
N PHE A 90 3.10 5.01 7.93
CA PHE A 90 1.79 5.51 7.51
C PHE A 90 0.89 5.95 8.68
N TYR A 91 1.31 5.73 9.93
CA TYR A 91 0.69 6.34 11.10
C TYR A 91 1.07 7.82 11.28
N GLY A 92 2.07 8.29 10.52
CA GLY A 92 2.41 9.71 10.37
C GLY A 92 1.92 10.28 9.04
N ARG A 93 2.16 11.58 8.82
CA ARG A 93 1.88 12.22 7.53
C ARG A 93 2.97 11.85 6.52
N LEU A 94 2.57 11.20 5.44
CA LEU A 94 3.46 10.86 4.31
C LEU A 94 3.27 11.79 3.10
N PHE A 95 2.08 12.35 2.92
CA PHE A 95 1.71 13.08 1.71
C PHE A 95 1.12 14.47 2.02
N PRO A 96 1.24 15.42 1.08
CA PRO A 96 0.52 16.70 1.16
C PRO A 96 -1.00 16.51 1.26
N THR A 97 -1.68 17.51 1.82
CA THR A 97 -3.15 17.50 1.88
C THR A 97 -3.75 17.54 0.47
N ARG A 98 -4.76 16.70 0.20
CA ARG A 98 -5.46 16.60 -1.10
C ARG A 98 -4.56 16.22 -2.29
N SER A 99 -3.49 15.46 -2.07
CA SER A 99 -2.60 15.03 -3.16
C SER A 99 -2.87 13.62 -3.69
N LEU A 100 -3.66 12.79 -3.01
CA LEU A 100 -3.92 11.40 -3.42
C LEU A 100 -5.34 11.24 -3.96
N HIS A 101 -5.48 10.39 -4.98
CA HIS A 101 -6.77 10.03 -5.55
C HIS A 101 -7.27 8.69 -5.02
N PHE A 102 -6.36 7.74 -4.80
CA PHE A 102 -6.67 6.41 -4.27
C PHE A 102 -5.56 5.93 -3.33
N VAL A 103 -5.96 5.21 -2.29
CA VAL A 103 -5.06 4.62 -1.29
C VAL A 103 -5.44 3.17 -1.09
N ASN A 104 -4.47 2.28 -1.28
CA ASN A 104 -4.55 0.88 -0.92
C ASN A 104 -3.71 0.61 0.32
N SER A 105 -4.16 -0.35 1.14
CA SER A 105 -3.41 -0.90 2.26
C SER A 105 -3.92 -2.31 2.50
N SER A 106 -3.05 -3.31 2.35
CA SER A 106 -3.43 -4.72 2.47
C SER A 106 -2.52 -5.42 3.48
N TYR A 107 -3.12 -6.07 4.49
CA TYR A 107 -2.40 -6.84 5.52
C TYR A 107 -1.38 -6.07 6.38
N VAL A 108 -1.49 -4.74 6.47
CA VAL A 108 -0.55 -3.93 7.26
C VAL A 108 -1.17 -3.13 8.42
N LEU A 109 -2.46 -2.81 8.37
CA LEU A 109 -3.11 -2.02 9.43
C LEU A 109 -3.17 -2.74 10.78
N ASN A 110 -3.02 -4.06 10.80
CA ASN A 110 -2.95 -4.85 12.03
C ASN A 110 -1.63 -4.67 12.80
N TRP A 111 -0.60 -4.06 12.21
CA TRP A 111 0.67 -3.79 12.89
C TRP A 111 0.58 -2.51 13.70
N LEU A 112 0.64 -2.64 15.02
CA LEU A 112 0.56 -1.49 15.93
C LEU A 112 1.81 -0.60 15.83
N THR A 113 1.64 0.69 16.14
CA THR A 113 2.76 1.65 16.21
C THR A 113 3.78 1.33 17.29
N LYS A 114 3.33 0.70 18.38
CA LYS A 114 4.13 0.31 19.53
C LYS A 114 3.44 -0.82 20.29
N LEU A 115 4.18 -1.46 21.19
CA LEU A 115 3.62 -2.44 22.10
C LEU A 115 2.61 -1.77 23.07
N PRO A 116 1.44 -2.38 23.31
CA PRO A 116 0.53 -1.95 24.35
C PRO A 116 1.19 -1.96 25.74
N VAL A 117 0.73 -1.06 26.63
CA VAL A 117 1.18 -1.00 28.02
C VAL A 117 0.38 -2.00 28.87
N GLY A 118 0.97 -2.56 29.92
CA GLY A 118 0.26 -3.44 30.85
C GLY A 118 0.18 -4.92 30.42
N LEU A 119 1.17 -5.38 29.65
CA LEU A 119 1.23 -6.75 29.11
C LEU A 119 2.04 -7.73 29.99
N GLU A 120 2.54 -7.30 31.14
CA GLU A 120 3.47 -8.05 31.99
C GLU A 120 2.86 -9.36 32.52
N ASN A 121 1.53 -9.42 32.61
CA ASN A 121 0.78 -10.59 33.04
C ASN A 121 0.42 -11.56 31.91
N ASN A 122 0.73 -11.27 30.65
CA ASN A 122 0.49 -12.16 29.50
C ASN A 122 1.53 -13.29 29.39
N LYS A 123 1.81 -13.96 30.50
CA LYS A 123 2.88 -14.96 30.60
C LYS A 123 2.60 -16.16 29.69
N GLY A 124 3.62 -16.60 28.95
CA GLY A 124 3.54 -17.76 28.06
C GLY A 124 2.93 -17.46 26.69
N ASN A 125 2.53 -16.22 26.41
CA ASN A 125 1.97 -15.81 25.12
C ASN A 125 2.82 -14.68 24.51
N VAL A 126 2.95 -14.68 23.18
CA VAL A 126 3.65 -13.63 22.42
C VAL A 126 2.71 -12.55 21.84
N TYR A 127 1.40 -12.79 21.92
CA TYR A 127 0.32 -11.90 21.48
C TYR A 127 -0.94 -12.15 22.32
N MET A 128 -2.08 -11.56 21.95
CA MET A 128 -3.39 -12.00 22.45
C MET A 128 -3.61 -13.48 22.12
N ALA A 129 -3.89 -14.27 23.14
CA ALA A 129 -4.20 -15.68 23.01
C ALA A 129 -5.40 -16.03 23.89
N ARG A 130 -5.99 -17.22 23.69
CA ARG A 130 -7.14 -17.68 24.48
C ARG A 130 -6.88 -17.70 26.00
N SER A 131 -5.62 -17.91 26.40
CA SER A 131 -5.16 -17.90 27.79
C SER A 131 -4.81 -16.50 28.33
N SER A 132 -4.85 -15.45 27.50
CA SER A 132 -4.51 -14.10 27.91
C SER A 132 -5.53 -13.54 28.91
N PRO A 133 -5.07 -12.82 29.94
CA PRO A 133 -5.96 -12.07 30.83
C PRO A 133 -6.79 -11.01 30.09
N PRO A 134 -7.99 -10.65 30.58
CA PRO A 134 -8.85 -9.65 29.93
C PRO A 134 -8.20 -8.28 29.69
N ASN A 135 -7.33 -7.81 30.59
CA ASN A 135 -6.61 -6.54 30.42
C ASN A 135 -5.69 -6.53 29.19
N VAL A 136 -5.20 -7.69 28.76
CA VAL A 136 -4.37 -7.80 27.55
C VAL A 136 -5.19 -7.46 26.32
N PHE A 137 -6.38 -8.04 26.19
CA PHE A 137 -7.29 -7.73 25.08
C PHE A 137 -7.67 -6.25 25.06
N GLN A 138 -7.97 -5.67 26.23
CA GLN A 138 -8.26 -4.24 26.34
C GLN A 138 -7.07 -3.39 25.92
N ALA A 139 -5.85 -3.73 26.36
CA ALA A 139 -4.65 -2.98 26.01
C ALA A 139 -4.36 -3.00 24.50
N TYR A 140 -4.51 -4.16 23.84
CA TYR A 140 -4.38 -4.25 22.38
C TYR A 140 -5.48 -3.48 21.66
N ALA A 141 -6.72 -3.50 22.16
CA ALA A 141 -7.83 -2.75 21.58
C ALA A 141 -7.65 -1.23 21.74
N ASP A 142 -7.14 -0.76 22.88
CA ASP A 142 -6.87 0.67 23.12
C ASP A 142 -5.71 1.20 22.27
N GLN A 143 -4.77 0.33 21.91
CA GLN A 143 -3.61 0.70 21.09
C GLN A 143 -3.90 0.68 19.58
N PHE A 144 -4.94 -0.05 19.15
CA PHE A 144 -5.39 -0.13 17.76
C PHE A 144 -6.26 1.08 17.41
#